data_AF-A0A3N6MIH1-F1
#
_entry.id   AF-A0A3N6MIH1-F1
#
_cell.length_a   1.000
_cell.length_b   1.000
_cell.length_c   1.000
_cell.angle_alpha   90.00
_cell.angle_beta   90.00
_cell.angle_gamma   90.00
#
_symmetry.space_group_name_H-M   'P 1'
#
loop_
_entity.id
_entity.type
_entity.pdbx_description
1 polymer ?
#
loop_
_entity_poly.entity_id
_entity_poly.type
_entity_poly.pdbx_seq_one_letter_code
_entity_poly.pdbx_strand_id
1 'polypeptide(L)'
;MALAAAGVIGISRARWRREGEAQIVTHEEAIAQAEARANERFAARASEIDALTSQVDTLRAELAQRKSVADALEGALAAEHARCEDAQQRAARIAEEATRLRLMSATFERWHEQMTSLMAQNHDMHQKNQELSSIVNHVLIVSLNASIEAARAGAAGRGFSIVAGEVRALATRSQELSKSYRDSLNRNDLITAATFQDIQAGGKMIAASLASVESLSNQLKTQLKETRTGEPA
;
A
#
# COMPACT_ATOMS: atom_id res chain seq x y z
N MET A 1 122.51 48.64 -23.19
CA MET A 1 121.50 47.71 -23.74
C MET A 1 120.46 47.20 -22.72
N ALA A 2 120.65 47.38 -21.40
CA ALA A 2 119.66 46.95 -20.38
C ALA A 2 118.34 47.77 -20.35
N LEU A 3 118.38 49.04 -20.77
CA LEU A 3 117.21 49.95 -20.75
C LEU A 3 116.16 49.65 -21.84
N ALA A 4 116.55 49.09 -22.99
CA ALA A 4 115.63 48.75 -24.08
C ALA A 4 114.80 47.47 -23.78
N ALA A 5 115.41 46.48 -23.12
CA ALA A 5 114.72 45.26 -22.70
C ALA A 5 113.67 45.54 -21.60
N ALA A 6 113.96 46.44 -20.67
CA ALA A 6 113.01 46.87 -19.64
C ALA A 6 111.77 47.60 -20.21
N GLY A 7 111.95 48.41 -21.26
CA GLY A 7 110.86 49.09 -21.95
C GLY A 7 109.93 48.15 -22.71
N VAL A 8 110.47 47.16 -23.41
CA VAL A 8 109.68 46.14 -24.14
C VAL A 8 108.92 45.22 -23.18
N ILE A 9 109.53 44.84 -22.05
CA ILE A 9 108.87 44.06 -20.98
C ILE A 9 107.76 44.89 -20.30
N GLY A 10 107.96 46.20 -20.12
CA GLY A 10 106.95 47.10 -19.57
C GLY A 10 105.73 47.27 -20.49
N ILE A 11 105.95 47.44 -21.79
CA ILE A 11 104.89 47.58 -22.81
C ILE A 11 104.12 46.26 -22.98
N SER A 12 104.80 45.12 -23.03
CA SER A 12 104.14 43.82 -23.12
C SER A 12 103.32 43.52 -21.85
N ARG A 13 103.86 43.82 -20.67
CA ARG A 13 103.13 43.67 -19.39
C ARG A 13 101.92 44.60 -19.29
N ALA A 14 102.02 45.84 -19.78
CA ALA A 14 100.88 46.77 -19.86
C ALA A 14 99.81 46.30 -20.86
N ARG A 15 100.21 45.73 -22.00
CA ARG A 15 99.29 45.15 -22.99
C ARG A 15 98.57 43.91 -22.46
N TRP A 16 99.29 42.98 -21.83
CA TRP A 16 98.70 41.83 -21.14
C TRP A 16 97.76 42.24 -20.02
N ARG A 17 98.08 43.32 -19.30
CA ARG A 17 97.21 43.88 -18.25
C ARG A 17 95.92 44.46 -18.82
N ARG A 18 96.00 45.25 -19.91
CA ARG A 18 94.81 45.80 -20.59
C ARG A 18 93.96 44.71 -21.25
N GLU A 19 94.58 43.71 -21.85
CA GLU A 19 93.87 42.56 -22.44
C GLU A 19 93.18 41.73 -21.36
N GLY A 20 93.85 41.49 -20.23
CA GLY A 20 93.25 40.83 -19.07
C GLY A 20 92.12 41.65 -18.45
N GLU A 21 92.28 42.97 -18.31
CA GLU A 21 91.22 43.88 -17.86
C GLU A 21 90.02 43.89 -18.82
N ALA A 22 90.25 43.92 -20.14
CA ALA A 22 89.19 43.83 -21.14
C ALA A 22 88.47 42.46 -21.10
N GLN A 23 89.22 41.36 -20.94
CA GLN A 23 88.64 40.02 -20.77
C GLN A 23 87.79 39.93 -19.50
N ILE A 24 88.26 40.49 -18.38
CA ILE A 24 87.49 40.55 -17.13
C ILE A 24 86.18 41.31 -17.34
N VAL A 25 86.20 42.49 -17.97
CA VAL A 25 84.98 43.26 -18.27
C VAL A 25 84.02 42.45 -19.15
N THR A 26 84.51 41.77 -20.19
CA THR A 26 83.65 40.93 -21.05
C THR A 26 83.06 39.72 -20.29
N HIS A 27 83.82 39.13 -19.37
CA HIS A 27 83.32 38.04 -18.53
C HIS A 27 82.30 38.53 -17.50
N GLU A 28 82.52 39.70 -16.89
CA GLU A 28 81.58 40.35 -15.97
C GLU A 28 80.25 40.69 -16.68
N GLU A 29 80.31 41.24 -17.90
CA GLU A 29 79.13 41.50 -18.72
C GLU A 29 78.40 40.21 -19.11
N ALA A 30 79.13 39.14 -19.47
CA ALA A 30 78.54 37.86 -19.80
C ALA A 30 77.87 37.19 -18.58
N ILE A 31 78.47 37.31 -17.40
CA ILE A 31 77.88 36.84 -16.13
C ILE A 31 76.62 37.64 -15.82
N ALA A 32 76.65 38.98 -15.90
CA ALA A 32 75.50 39.83 -15.66
C ALA A 32 74.34 39.52 -16.62
N GLN A 33 74.63 39.29 -17.91
CA GLN A 33 73.63 38.85 -18.89
C GLN A 33 73.08 37.45 -18.59
N ALA A 34 73.93 36.52 -18.15
CA ALA A 34 73.50 35.18 -17.76
C ALA A 34 72.61 35.20 -16.50
N GLU A 35 72.95 36.02 -15.50
CA GLU A 35 72.16 36.26 -14.30
C GLU A 35 70.81 36.90 -14.62
N ALA A 36 70.77 37.91 -15.49
CA ALA A 36 69.52 38.52 -15.95
C ALA A 36 68.60 37.49 -16.63
N ARG A 37 69.14 36.69 -17.57
CA ARG A 37 68.39 35.61 -18.23
C ARG A 37 67.92 34.53 -17.25
N ALA A 38 68.73 34.21 -16.24
CA ALA A 38 68.35 33.26 -15.20
C ALA A 38 67.20 33.80 -14.35
N ASN A 39 67.27 35.07 -13.93
CA ASN A 39 66.21 35.75 -13.18
C ASN A 39 64.90 35.83 -13.96
N GLU A 40 64.94 36.15 -15.26
CA GLU A 40 63.74 36.13 -16.13
C GLU A 40 63.11 34.73 -16.20
N ARG A 41 63.94 33.68 -16.35
CA ARG A 41 63.45 32.29 -16.35
C ARG A 41 62.87 31.87 -15.00
N PHE A 42 63.48 32.29 -13.90
CA PHE A 42 62.95 32.03 -12.56
C PHE A 42 61.62 32.74 -12.34
N ALA A 43 61.51 34.01 -12.76
CA ALA A 43 60.25 34.76 -12.69
C ALA A 43 59.14 34.11 -13.53
N ALA A 44 59.46 33.67 -14.76
CA ALA A 44 58.50 32.97 -15.61
C ALA A 44 58.03 31.64 -14.99
N ARG A 45 58.96 30.84 -14.44
CA ARG A 45 58.63 29.57 -13.75
C ARG A 45 57.83 29.81 -12.47
N ALA A 46 58.14 30.87 -11.71
CA ALA A 46 57.38 31.22 -10.51
C ALA A 46 55.92 31.54 -10.89
N SER A 47 55.71 32.34 -11.93
CA SER A 47 54.36 32.64 -12.45
C SER A 47 53.63 31.39 -12.96
N GLU A 48 54.33 30.44 -13.57
CA GLU A 48 53.75 29.17 -14.02
C GLU A 48 53.35 28.27 -12.84
N ILE A 49 54.18 28.20 -11.80
CA ILE A 49 53.87 27.50 -10.54
C ILE A 49 52.64 28.11 -9.86
N ASP A 50 52.54 29.44 -9.83
CA ASP A 50 51.38 30.13 -9.25
C ASP A 50 50.09 29.83 -10.03
N ALA A 51 50.16 29.82 -11.37
CA ALA A 51 49.04 29.47 -12.23
C ALA A 51 48.60 28.00 -12.04
N LEU A 52 49.55 27.07 -11.96
CA LEU A 52 49.27 25.66 -11.70
C LEU A 52 48.68 25.44 -10.31
N THR A 53 49.18 26.15 -9.29
CA THR A 53 48.64 26.12 -7.93
C THR A 53 47.16 26.54 -7.93
N SER A 54 46.83 27.65 -8.61
CA SER A 54 45.44 28.12 -8.73
C SER A 54 44.53 27.13 -9.47
N GLN A 55 45.03 26.46 -10.52
CA GLN A 55 44.28 25.40 -11.21
C GLN A 55 44.04 24.18 -10.30
N VAL A 56 45.04 23.75 -9.54
CA VAL A 56 44.91 22.64 -8.59
C VAL A 56 43.87 22.95 -7.51
N ASP A 57 43.86 24.18 -6.99
CA ASP A 57 42.87 24.59 -5.98
C ASP A 57 41.45 24.64 -6.58
N THR A 58 41.31 25.08 -7.83
CA THR A 58 40.03 25.04 -8.56
C THR A 58 39.54 23.60 -8.74
N LEU A 59 40.40 22.69 -9.22
CA LEU A 59 40.07 21.27 -9.39
C LEU A 59 39.71 20.59 -8.07
N ARG A 60 40.39 20.94 -6.97
CA ARG A 60 40.06 20.44 -5.63
C ARG A 60 38.66 20.88 -5.20
N ALA A 61 38.30 22.14 -5.45
CA ALA A 61 36.97 22.65 -5.16
C ALA A 61 35.89 21.94 -6.00
N GLU A 62 36.12 21.75 -7.30
CA GLU A 62 35.20 21.00 -8.18
C GLU A 62 35.03 19.54 -7.74
N LEU A 63 36.12 18.86 -7.36
CA LEU A 63 36.06 17.48 -6.90
C LEU A 63 35.29 17.37 -5.57
N ALA A 64 35.49 18.30 -4.64
CA ALA A 64 34.72 18.36 -3.40
C ALA A 64 33.22 18.58 -3.68
N GLN A 65 32.88 19.47 -4.60
CA GLN A 65 31.49 19.70 -5.02
C GLN A 65 30.89 18.44 -5.67
N ARG A 66 31.59 17.80 -6.60
CA ARG A 66 31.12 16.56 -7.26
C ARG A 66 30.91 15.44 -6.27
N LYS A 67 31.80 15.29 -5.28
CA LYS A 67 31.64 14.30 -4.21
C LYS A 67 30.40 14.57 -3.38
N SER A 68 30.16 15.83 -2.97
CA SER A 68 28.94 16.20 -2.26
C SER A 68 27.67 15.90 -3.06
N VAL A 69 27.69 16.10 -4.38
CA VAL A 69 26.57 15.76 -5.26
C VAL A 69 26.39 14.24 -5.35
N ALA A 70 27.48 13.47 -5.46
CA ALA A 70 27.43 12.00 -5.48
C ALA A 70 26.84 11.44 -4.18
N ASP A 71 27.30 11.91 -3.02
CA ASP A 71 26.79 11.51 -1.71
C ASP A 71 25.28 11.84 -1.57
N ALA A 72 24.85 13.00 -2.08
CA ALA A 72 23.44 13.39 -2.10
C ALA A 72 22.59 12.50 -3.02
N LEU A 73 23.11 12.11 -4.20
CA LEU A 73 22.44 11.21 -5.14
C LEU A 73 22.32 9.79 -4.57
N GLU A 74 23.35 9.28 -3.90
CA GLU A 74 23.30 7.97 -3.23
C GLU A 74 22.23 7.96 -2.12
N GLY A 75 22.18 9.03 -1.32
CA GLY A 75 21.13 9.20 -0.30
C GLY A 75 19.72 9.26 -0.90
N ALA A 76 19.55 9.98 -2.01
CA ALA A 76 18.27 10.08 -2.71
C ALA A 76 17.84 8.72 -3.31
N LEU A 77 18.77 7.97 -3.91
CA LEU A 77 18.48 6.64 -4.47
C LEU A 77 18.08 5.65 -3.38
N ALA A 78 18.78 5.64 -2.24
CA ALA A 78 18.43 4.79 -1.10
C ALA A 78 17.04 5.13 -0.54
N ALA A 79 16.70 6.43 -0.45
CA ALA A 79 15.38 6.86 -0.03
C ALA A 79 14.27 6.44 -1.01
N GLU A 80 14.51 6.53 -2.32
CA GLU A 80 13.55 6.06 -3.34
C GLU A 80 13.36 4.55 -3.33
N HIS A 81 14.42 3.76 -3.13
CA HIS A 81 14.28 2.31 -2.95
C HIS A 81 13.42 1.98 -1.72
N ALA A 82 13.67 2.61 -0.58
CA ALA A 82 12.87 2.40 0.63
C ALA A 82 11.39 2.78 0.43
N ARG A 83 11.11 3.86 -0.31
CA ARG A 83 9.74 4.26 -0.68
C ARG A 83 9.06 3.24 -1.60
N CYS A 84 9.78 2.73 -2.60
CA CYS A 84 9.25 1.70 -3.50
C CYS A 84 8.91 0.41 -2.75
N GLU A 85 9.77 -0.03 -1.84
CA GLU A 85 9.51 -1.20 -0.99
C GLU A 85 8.27 -0.99 -0.10
N ASP A 86 8.16 0.15 0.58
CA ASP A 86 6.98 0.49 1.40
C ASP A 86 5.71 0.53 0.55
N ALA A 87 5.75 1.15 -0.63
CA ALA A 87 4.61 1.21 -1.53
C ALA A 87 4.19 -0.18 -2.05
N GLN A 88 5.14 -1.06 -2.36
CA GLN A 88 4.86 -2.45 -2.73
C GLN A 88 4.20 -3.22 -1.59
N GLN A 89 4.70 -3.07 -0.36
CA GLN A 89 4.08 -3.70 0.82
C GLN A 89 2.66 -3.18 1.06
N ARG A 90 2.42 -1.88 0.95
CA ARG A 90 1.08 -1.29 1.05
C ARG A 90 0.14 -1.81 -0.03
N ALA A 91 0.62 -1.90 -1.28
CA ALA A 91 -0.16 -2.45 -2.39
C ALA A 91 -0.56 -3.91 -2.13
N ALA A 92 0.37 -4.73 -1.62
CA ALA A 92 0.09 -6.13 -1.28
C ALA A 92 -0.97 -6.24 -0.19
N ARG A 93 -0.88 -5.45 0.89
CA ARG A 93 -1.90 -5.42 1.95
C ARG A 93 -3.28 -4.98 1.45
N ILE A 94 -3.33 -3.96 0.60
CA ILE A 94 -4.58 -3.50 -0.03
C ILE A 94 -5.20 -4.61 -0.89
N ALA A 95 -4.39 -5.32 -1.68
CA ALA A 95 -4.87 -6.41 -2.52
C ALA A 95 -5.40 -7.61 -1.71
N GLU A 96 -4.72 -7.96 -0.61
CA GLU A 96 -5.18 -9.00 0.31
C GLU A 96 -6.52 -8.62 0.96
N GLU A 97 -6.63 -7.39 1.46
CA GLU A 97 -7.86 -6.88 2.07
C GLU A 97 -9.03 -6.85 1.08
N ALA A 98 -8.79 -6.39 -0.15
CA ALA A 98 -9.80 -6.41 -1.20
C ALA A 98 -10.29 -7.83 -1.50
N THR A 99 -9.38 -8.80 -1.52
CA THR A 99 -9.71 -10.22 -1.74
C THR A 99 -10.57 -10.76 -0.59
N ARG A 100 -10.20 -10.45 0.65
CA ARG A 100 -10.97 -10.83 1.85
C ARG A 100 -12.38 -10.25 1.83
N LEU A 101 -12.51 -8.96 1.51
CA LEU A 101 -13.81 -8.29 1.41
C LEU A 101 -14.70 -8.86 0.29
N ARG A 102 -14.12 -9.21 -0.87
CA ARG A 102 -14.86 -9.87 -1.95
C ARG A 102 -15.40 -11.24 -1.54
N LEU A 103 -14.60 -12.04 -0.81
CA LEU A 103 -15.04 -13.33 -0.29
C LEU A 103 -16.18 -13.16 0.74
N MET A 104 -16.08 -12.17 1.62
CA MET A 104 -17.16 -11.82 2.54
C MET A 104 -18.41 -11.40 1.78
N SER A 105 -18.29 -10.55 0.76
CA SER A 105 -19.43 -10.12 -0.08
C SER A 105 -20.15 -11.32 -0.70
N ALA A 106 -19.42 -12.28 -1.25
CA ALA A 106 -20.01 -13.50 -1.82
C ALA A 106 -20.72 -14.36 -0.75
N THR A 107 -20.18 -14.39 0.47
CA THR A 107 -20.81 -15.10 1.60
C THR A 107 -22.13 -14.45 2.02
N PHE A 108 -22.16 -13.12 2.08
CA PHE A 108 -23.38 -12.36 2.39
C PHE A 108 -24.46 -12.52 1.31
N GLU A 109 -24.07 -12.54 0.03
CA GLU A 109 -25.00 -12.81 -1.07
C GLU A 109 -25.64 -14.21 -0.94
N ARG A 110 -24.82 -15.23 -0.64
CA ARG A 110 -25.33 -16.59 -0.39
C ARG A 110 -26.26 -16.63 0.81
N TRP A 111 -25.92 -15.95 1.91
CA TRP A 111 -26.79 -15.86 3.08
C TRP A 111 -28.10 -15.14 2.76
N HIS A 112 -28.06 -14.09 1.94
CA HIS A 112 -29.25 -13.39 1.47
C HIS A 112 -30.20 -14.33 0.73
N GLU A 113 -29.70 -15.10 -0.23
CA GLU A 113 -30.48 -16.08 -0.99
C GLU A 113 -31.06 -17.18 -0.08
N GLN A 114 -30.25 -17.74 0.83
CA GLN A 114 -30.69 -18.73 1.81
C GLN A 114 -31.82 -18.18 2.69
N MET A 115 -31.75 -16.90 3.04
CA MET A 115 -32.73 -16.26 3.89
C MET A 115 -34.05 -16.00 3.18
N THR A 116 -34.00 -15.59 1.91
CA THR A 116 -35.18 -15.50 1.05
C THR A 116 -35.86 -16.87 0.92
N SER A 117 -35.09 -17.94 0.75
CA SER A 117 -35.63 -19.31 0.73
C SER A 117 -36.28 -19.70 2.06
N LEU A 118 -35.65 -19.36 3.19
CA LEU A 118 -36.22 -19.63 4.52
C LEU A 118 -37.53 -18.89 4.77
N MET A 119 -37.63 -17.62 4.33
CA MET A 119 -38.89 -16.85 4.39
C MET A 119 -40.00 -17.53 3.58
N ALA A 120 -39.69 -17.99 2.35
CA ALA A 120 -40.64 -18.71 1.53
C ALA A 120 -41.09 -20.04 2.17
N GLN A 121 -40.16 -20.77 2.80
CA GLN A 121 -40.46 -22.00 3.54
C GLN A 121 -41.36 -21.73 4.76
N ASN A 122 -41.09 -20.71 5.56
CA ASN A 122 -41.98 -20.34 6.67
C ASN A 122 -43.40 -19.99 6.18
N HIS A 123 -43.51 -19.28 5.04
CA HIS A 123 -44.81 -18.98 4.44
C HIS A 123 -45.58 -20.25 4.02
N ASP A 124 -44.92 -21.21 3.37
CA ASP A 124 -45.52 -22.51 3.03
C ASP A 124 -45.95 -23.28 4.30
N MET A 125 -45.14 -23.26 5.36
CA MET A 125 -45.50 -23.90 6.63
C MET A 125 -46.70 -23.25 7.30
N HIS A 126 -46.87 -21.93 7.18
CA HIS A 126 -48.09 -21.24 7.61
C HIS A 126 -49.32 -21.75 6.86
N GLN A 127 -49.25 -21.84 5.53
CA GLN A 127 -50.36 -22.35 4.72
C GLN A 127 -50.74 -23.78 5.11
N LYS A 128 -49.75 -24.68 5.24
CA LYS A 128 -49.97 -26.07 5.68
C LYS A 128 -50.58 -26.16 7.08
N ASN A 129 -50.14 -25.32 8.01
CA ASN A 129 -50.72 -25.30 9.36
C ASN A 129 -52.14 -24.72 9.39
N GLN A 130 -52.48 -23.80 8.47
CA GLN A 130 -53.85 -23.33 8.30
C GLN A 130 -54.76 -24.43 7.75
N GLU A 131 -54.29 -25.18 6.75
CA GLU A 131 -55.01 -26.33 6.20
C GLU A 131 -55.22 -27.41 7.27
N LEU A 132 -54.18 -27.76 8.04
CA LEU A 132 -54.29 -28.69 9.17
C LEU A 132 -55.33 -28.22 10.19
N SER A 133 -55.31 -26.93 10.55
CA SER A 133 -56.29 -26.35 11.46
C SER A 133 -57.73 -26.45 10.92
N SER A 134 -57.92 -26.33 9.61
CA SER A 134 -59.22 -26.50 8.95
C SER A 134 -59.69 -27.95 9.00
N ILE A 135 -58.80 -28.91 8.70
CA ILE A 135 -59.08 -30.34 8.79
C ILE A 135 -59.48 -30.72 10.21
N VAL A 136 -58.72 -30.29 11.22
CA VAL A 136 -58.99 -30.57 12.62
C VAL A 136 -60.36 -30.01 13.06
N ASN A 137 -60.70 -28.78 12.66
CA ASN A 137 -62.03 -28.20 12.89
C ASN A 137 -63.15 -29.05 12.27
N HIS A 138 -62.93 -29.56 11.06
CA HIS A 138 -63.90 -30.43 10.40
C HIS A 138 -64.09 -31.75 11.16
N VAL A 139 -62.99 -32.39 11.58
CA VAL A 139 -63.04 -33.60 12.40
C VAL A 139 -63.78 -33.35 13.72
N LEU A 140 -63.59 -32.18 14.33
CA LEU A 140 -64.32 -31.80 15.55
C LEU A 140 -65.84 -31.77 15.31
N ILE A 141 -66.29 -31.17 14.21
CA ILE A 141 -67.72 -31.13 13.83
C ILE A 141 -68.25 -32.53 13.53
N VAL A 142 -67.52 -33.35 12.77
CA VAL A 142 -67.93 -34.72 12.44
C VAL A 142 -68.04 -35.59 13.70
N SER A 143 -67.07 -35.47 14.63
CA SER A 143 -67.09 -36.19 15.90
C SER A 143 -68.27 -35.79 16.78
N LEU A 144 -68.64 -34.50 16.79
CA LEU A 144 -69.82 -34.01 17.50
C LEU A 144 -71.10 -34.60 16.92
N ASN A 145 -71.25 -34.57 15.59
CA ASN A 145 -72.41 -35.16 14.92
C ASN A 145 -72.52 -36.67 15.20
N ALA A 146 -71.38 -37.38 15.20
CA ALA A 146 -71.33 -38.80 15.54
C ALA A 146 -71.73 -39.06 17.01
N SER A 147 -71.29 -38.23 17.95
CA SER A 147 -71.72 -38.32 19.36
C SER A 147 -73.24 -38.11 19.52
N ILE A 148 -73.82 -37.15 18.78
CA ILE A 148 -75.26 -36.87 18.81
C ILE A 148 -76.05 -38.06 18.26
N GLU A 149 -75.64 -38.61 17.11
CA GLU A 149 -76.33 -39.75 16.51
C GLU A 149 -76.18 -41.03 17.35
N ALA A 150 -75.02 -41.23 17.98
CA ALA A 150 -74.79 -42.31 18.93
C ALA A 150 -75.71 -42.20 20.16
N ALA A 151 -75.94 -40.99 20.68
CA ALA A 151 -76.90 -40.76 21.76
C ALA A 151 -78.34 -41.04 21.31
N ARG A 152 -78.68 -40.68 20.07
CA ARG A 152 -80.00 -40.90 19.47
C ARG A 152 -80.33 -42.40 19.30
N ALA A 153 -79.33 -43.22 18.99
CA ALA A 153 -79.46 -44.68 18.89
C ALA A 153 -79.59 -45.39 20.26
N GLY A 154 -79.48 -44.66 21.38
CA GLY A 154 -79.68 -45.19 22.73
C GLY A 154 -78.71 -46.33 23.07
N ALA A 155 -79.23 -47.48 23.50
CA ALA A 155 -78.41 -48.61 23.94
C ALA A 155 -77.51 -49.18 22.82
N ALA A 156 -77.96 -49.12 21.56
CA ALA A 156 -77.22 -49.60 20.39
C ALA A 156 -76.05 -48.69 20.02
N GLY A 157 -76.10 -47.40 20.39
CA GLY A 157 -75.08 -46.40 20.06
C GLY A 157 -73.94 -46.26 21.07
N ARG A 158 -73.98 -46.96 22.21
CA ARG A 158 -72.99 -46.77 23.31
C ARG A 158 -71.53 -46.91 22.87
N GLY A 159 -71.21 -47.92 22.06
CA GLY A 159 -69.85 -48.11 21.54
C GLY A 159 -69.40 -46.96 20.64
N PHE A 160 -70.30 -46.50 19.75
CA PHE A 160 -70.04 -45.35 18.87
C PHE A 160 -69.87 -44.04 19.66
N SER A 161 -70.61 -43.87 20.76
CA SER A 161 -70.49 -42.68 21.61
C SER A 161 -69.10 -42.57 22.25
N ILE A 162 -68.50 -43.70 22.66
CA ILE A 162 -67.15 -43.73 23.24
C ILE A 162 -66.12 -43.34 22.17
N VAL A 163 -66.21 -43.95 20.98
CA VAL A 163 -65.29 -43.65 19.87
C VAL A 163 -65.40 -42.18 19.44
N ALA A 164 -66.61 -41.65 19.31
CA ALA A 164 -66.83 -40.26 18.94
C ALA A 164 -66.26 -39.28 19.98
N GLY A 165 -66.36 -39.61 21.28
CA GLY A 165 -65.73 -38.84 22.36
C GLY A 165 -64.21 -38.82 22.27
N GLU A 166 -63.58 -39.96 22.00
CA GLU A 166 -62.13 -40.06 21.85
C GLU A 166 -61.62 -39.29 20.62
N VAL A 167 -62.32 -39.41 19.48
CA VAL A 167 -62.00 -38.64 18.26
C VAL A 167 -62.12 -37.14 18.53
N ARG A 168 -63.14 -36.71 19.28
CA ARG A 168 -63.31 -35.30 19.65
C ARG A 168 -62.18 -34.79 20.54
N ALA A 169 -61.76 -35.60 21.51
CA ALA A 169 -60.63 -35.27 22.39
C ALA A 169 -59.32 -35.14 21.59
N LEU A 170 -59.07 -36.07 20.66
CA LEU A 170 -57.91 -36.04 19.77
C LEU A 170 -57.91 -34.82 18.84
N ALA A 171 -59.07 -34.46 18.27
CA ALA A 171 -59.22 -33.27 17.44
C ALA A 171 -58.93 -31.99 18.25
N THR A 172 -59.49 -31.87 19.45
CA THR A 172 -59.25 -30.72 20.34
C THR A 172 -57.76 -30.57 20.65
N ARG A 173 -57.08 -31.66 21.01
CA ARG A 173 -55.65 -31.66 21.29
C ARG A 173 -54.80 -31.32 20.05
N SER A 174 -55.23 -31.78 18.87
CA SER A 174 -54.58 -31.43 17.59
C SER A 174 -54.72 -29.95 17.25
N GLN A 175 -55.84 -29.33 17.63
CA GLN A 175 -56.09 -27.90 17.42
C GLN A 175 -55.20 -27.03 18.31
N GLU A 176 -55.04 -27.42 19.58
CA GLU A 176 -54.09 -26.78 20.50
C GLU A 176 -52.66 -26.87 19.97
N LEU A 177 -52.26 -28.03 19.45
CA LEU A 177 -50.95 -28.22 18.83
C LEU A 177 -50.75 -27.32 17.60
N SER A 178 -51.74 -27.26 16.71
CA SER A 178 -51.71 -26.39 15.53
C SER A 178 -51.61 -24.91 15.90
N LYS A 179 -52.27 -24.48 16.99
CA LYS A 179 -52.15 -23.12 17.52
C LYS A 179 -50.73 -22.84 18.02
N SER A 180 -50.17 -23.72 18.86
CA SER A 180 -48.79 -23.62 19.34
C SER A 180 -47.77 -23.59 18.20
N TYR A 181 -48.00 -24.39 17.15
CA TYR A 181 -47.18 -24.38 15.95
C TYR A 181 -47.25 -23.05 15.20
N ARG A 182 -48.44 -22.44 15.11
CA ARG A 182 -48.63 -21.10 14.51
C ARG A 182 -47.85 -20.03 15.27
N ASP A 183 -47.90 -20.06 16.59
CA ASP A 183 -47.16 -19.10 17.44
C ASP A 183 -45.64 -19.26 17.24
N SER A 184 -45.16 -20.49 17.08
CA SER A 184 -43.76 -20.78 16.77
C SER A 184 -43.35 -20.26 15.38
N LEU A 185 -44.19 -20.44 14.36
CA LEU A 185 -43.95 -19.89 13.02
C LEU A 185 -43.91 -18.36 13.02
N ASN A 186 -44.82 -17.70 13.74
CA ASN A 186 -44.80 -16.23 13.88
C ASN A 186 -43.49 -15.74 14.52
N ARG A 187 -42.99 -16.47 15.53
CA ARG A 187 -41.70 -16.14 16.15
C ARG A 187 -40.54 -16.35 15.17
N ASN A 188 -40.59 -17.42 14.37
CA ASN A 188 -39.61 -17.65 13.33
C ASN A 188 -39.60 -16.52 12.30
N ASP A 189 -40.76 -16.00 11.90
CA ASP A 189 -40.85 -14.87 10.96
C ASP A 189 -40.14 -13.62 11.49
N LEU A 190 -40.32 -13.30 12.77
CA LEU A 190 -39.66 -12.16 13.41
C LEU A 190 -38.14 -12.31 13.41
N ILE A 191 -37.64 -13.47 13.84
CA ILE A 191 -36.20 -13.77 13.85
C ILE A 191 -35.65 -13.75 12.42
N THR A 192 -36.42 -14.28 11.48
CA THR A 192 -36.06 -14.38 10.07
C THR A 192 -35.96 -12.99 9.44
N ALA A 193 -36.92 -12.12 9.70
CA ALA A 193 -36.91 -10.73 9.23
C ALA A 193 -35.73 -9.93 9.83
N ALA A 194 -35.48 -10.06 11.13
CA ALA A 194 -34.37 -9.37 11.79
C ALA A 194 -33.01 -9.81 11.22
N THR A 195 -32.79 -11.13 11.11
CA THR A 195 -31.54 -11.68 10.55
C THR A 195 -31.33 -11.26 9.10
N PHE A 196 -32.40 -11.17 8.30
CA PHE A 196 -32.32 -10.66 6.93
C PHE A 196 -31.90 -9.18 6.86
N GLN A 197 -32.39 -8.35 7.78
CA GLN A 197 -31.97 -6.95 7.89
C GLN A 197 -30.49 -6.84 8.28
N ASP A 198 -30.01 -7.67 9.20
CA ASP A 198 -28.59 -7.71 9.59
C ASP A 198 -27.69 -8.13 8.42
N ILE A 199 -28.11 -9.13 7.64
CA ILE A 199 -27.41 -9.56 6.41
C ILE A 199 -27.35 -8.41 5.40
N GLN A 200 -28.46 -7.72 5.16
CA GLN A 200 -28.51 -6.55 4.27
C GLN A 200 -27.59 -5.42 4.73
N ALA A 201 -27.59 -5.10 6.03
CA ALA A 201 -26.73 -4.08 6.60
C ALA A 201 -25.24 -4.47 6.47
N GLY A 202 -24.89 -5.72 6.81
CA GLY A 202 -23.53 -6.23 6.67
C GLY A 202 -23.05 -6.24 5.21
N GLY A 203 -23.92 -6.62 4.26
CA GLY A 203 -23.63 -6.53 2.83
C GLY A 203 -23.31 -5.10 2.36
N LYS A 204 -24.11 -4.10 2.79
CA LYS A 204 -23.84 -2.68 2.49
C LYS A 204 -22.53 -2.20 3.10
N MET A 205 -22.21 -2.61 4.32
CA MET A 205 -20.94 -2.26 4.98
C MET A 205 -19.74 -2.84 4.24
N ILE A 206 -19.83 -4.08 3.74
CA ILE A 206 -18.78 -4.69 2.93
C ILE A 206 -18.60 -3.93 1.61
N ALA A 207 -19.69 -3.59 0.92
CA ALA A 207 -19.62 -2.82 -0.32
C ALA A 207 -18.94 -1.45 -0.10
N ALA A 208 -19.30 -0.74 0.98
CA ALA A 208 -18.65 0.52 1.35
C ALA A 208 -17.15 0.34 1.67
N SER A 209 -16.81 -0.75 2.36
CA SER A 209 -15.41 -1.08 2.70
C SER A 209 -14.60 -1.38 1.44
N LEU A 210 -15.18 -2.12 0.48
CA LEU A 210 -14.54 -2.42 -0.79
C LEU A 210 -14.28 -1.14 -1.60
N ALA A 211 -15.25 -0.23 -1.67
CA ALA A 211 -15.07 1.08 -2.31
C ALA A 211 -13.97 1.91 -1.65
N SER A 212 -13.85 1.86 -0.31
CA SER A 212 -12.76 2.49 0.42
C SER A 212 -11.40 1.91 0.04
N VAL A 213 -11.28 0.58 0.00
CA VAL A 213 -10.04 -0.11 -0.40
C VAL A 213 -9.65 0.22 -1.86
N GLU A 214 -10.62 0.31 -2.77
CA GLU A 214 -10.38 0.75 -4.15
C GLU A 214 -9.90 2.21 -4.21
N SER A 215 -10.46 3.09 -3.38
CA SER A 215 -9.97 4.47 -3.24
C SER A 215 -8.52 4.51 -2.74
N LEU A 216 -8.18 3.73 -1.71
CA LEU A 216 -6.79 3.64 -1.22
C LEU A 216 -5.85 3.12 -2.31
N SER A 217 -6.28 2.12 -3.09
CA SER A 217 -5.50 1.60 -4.22
C SER A 217 -5.22 2.68 -5.27
N ASN A 218 -6.23 3.48 -5.63
CA ASN A 218 -6.10 4.58 -6.57
C ASN A 218 -5.20 5.72 -6.04
N GLN A 219 -5.29 6.04 -4.76
CA GLN A 219 -4.40 7.02 -4.10
C GLN A 219 -2.95 6.56 -4.15
N LEU A 220 -2.68 5.30 -3.78
CA LEU A 220 -1.32 4.73 -3.85
C LEU A 220 -0.77 4.75 -5.28
N LYS A 221 -1.60 4.41 -6.26
CA LYS A 221 -1.22 4.48 -7.69
C LYS A 221 -0.90 5.90 -8.14
N THR A 222 -1.57 6.90 -7.59
CA THR A 222 -1.34 8.32 -7.92
C THR A 222 -0.05 8.81 -7.29
N GLN A 223 0.18 8.52 -6.00
CA GLN A 223 1.44 8.83 -5.31
C GLN A 223 2.66 8.23 -6.03
N LEU A 224 2.55 6.99 -6.50
CA LEU A 224 3.60 6.33 -7.29
C LEU A 224 3.86 6.97 -8.66
N LYS A 225 2.88 7.67 -9.25
CA LYS A 225 3.06 8.39 -10.51
C LYS A 225 3.71 9.76 -10.29
N GLU A 226 3.33 10.47 -9.24
CA GLU A 226 3.90 11.77 -8.86
C GLU A 226 5.40 11.62 -8.54
N THR A 227 5.79 10.61 -7.76
CA THR A 227 7.21 10.35 -7.47
C THR A 227 8.01 10.00 -8.73
N ARG A 228 7.40 9.34 -9.72
CA ARG A 228 8.05 8.99 -10.98
C ARG A 228 8.18 10.17 -11.96
N THR A 229 7.36 11.20 -11.81
CA THR A 229 7.36 12.38 -12.72
C THR A 229 8.20 13.53 -12.19
N GLY A 230 8.61 13.51 -10.91
CA GLY A 230 9.56 14.49 -10.37
C GLY A 230 9.02 15.91 -10.26
N GLU A 231 7.71 16.11 -10.41
CA GLU A 231 7.05 17.39 -10.13
C GLU A 231 6.58 17.42 -8.68
N PRO A 232 7.17 18.26 -7.81
CA PRO A 232 6.52 18.61 -6.55
C PRO A 232 5.31 19.51 -6.82
N ALA A 233 4.23 19.27 -6.09
CA ALA A 233 3.05 20.14 -6.02
C ALA A 233 3.39 21.52 -5.43
#